data_AF-A0A8T7BH73-F1
#
_entry.id   AF-A0A8T7BH73-F1
#
_cell.length_a   1.000
_cell.length_b   1.000
_cell.length_c   1.000
_cell.angle_alpha   90.00
_cell.angle_beta   90.00
_cell.angle_gamma   90.00
#
_symmetry.space_group_name_H-M   'P 1'
#
loop_
_entity.id
_entity.type
_entity.pdbx_description
1 polymer ?
#
loop_
_entity_poly.entity_id
_entity_poly.type
_entity_poly.pdbx_seq_one_letter_code
_entity_poly.pdbx_strand_id
1 'polypeptide(L)' 'MADPTQVDAADPSKKNSEILGPTSDEATVQMSDMEQTCFWNDMEYQQGHQLESDGKKYECSFGKWVPID' A
#
# COMPACT_ATOMS: atom_id res chain seq x y z
N MET A 1 7.97 12.02 13.85
CA MET A 1 8.22 11.44 12.52
C MET A 1 8.05 9.95 12.70
N ALA A 2 7.08 9.32 12.04
CA ALA A 2 6.97 7.87 12.05
C ALA A 2 7.84 7.37 10.90
N ASP A 3 8.87 6.61 11.22
CA ASP A 3 9.75 6.02 10.22
C ASP A 3 9.00 4.94 9.42
N PRO A 4 9.28 4.78 8.10
CA PRO A 4 8.62 3.77 7.29
C PRO A 4 8.95 2.37 7.82
N THR A 5 7.94 1.50 7.87
CA THR A 5 8.12 0.12 8.31
C THR A 5 8.89 -0.65 7.25
N GLN A 6 10.10 -1.10 7.59
CA GLN A 6 10.90 -1.90 6.67
C GLN A 6 10.30 -3.30 6.56
N VAL A 7 9.96 -3.71 5.35
CA VAL A 7 9.33 -5.00 5.05
C VAL A 7 10.10 -5.74 3.96
N ASP A 8 9.89 -7.05 3.90
CA ASP A 8 10.43 -7.87 2.82
C ASP A 8 9.78 -7.53 1.47
N ALA A 9 10.35 -8.03 0.37
CA ALA A 9 9.77 -7.91 -0.96
C ALA A 9 8.35 -8.49 -0.97
N ALA A 10 7.47 -7.97 -1.82
CA ALA A 10 6.11 -8.49 -1.95
C ALA A 10 6.15 -9.96 -2.41
N ASP A 11 5.71 -10.88 -1.55
CA ASP A 11 5.56 -12.30 -1.84
C ASP A 11 4.31 -12.51 -2.70
N PRO A 12 4.42 -13.01 -3.94
CA PRO A 12 3.25 -13.26 -4.79
C PRO A 12 2.34 -14.37 -4.23
N SER A 13 2.82 -15.15 -3.27
CA SER A 13 2.04 -16.18 -2.56
C SER A 13 1.26 -15.65 -1.36
N LYS A 14 1.47 -14.40 -0.95
CA LYS A 14 0.78 -13.76 0.19
C LYS A 14 -0.21 -12.71 -0.29
N LYS A 15 -1.09 -12.28 0.62
CA LYS A 15 -2.02 -11.19 0.36
C LYS A 15 -1.26 -9.87 0.30
N ASN A 16 -1.29 -9.25 -0.88
CA ASN A 16 -0.71 -7.94 -1.15
C ASN A 16 -1.76 -7.08 -1.83
N SER A 17 -1.94 -5.85 -1.33
CA SER A 17 -2.74 -4.83 -1.98
C SER A 17 -2.08 -4.40 -3.29
N GLU A 18 -2.91 -3.91 -4.21
CA GLU A 18 -2.44 -3.37 -5.48
C GLU A 18 -1.53 -2.16 -5.26
N ILE A 19 -0.37 -2.16 -5.91
CA ILE A 19 0.53 -1.00 -5.95
C ILE A 19 0.05 -0.10 -7.09
N LEU A 20 -0.40 1.10 -6.77
CA LEU A 20 -0.72 2.11 -7.77
C LEU A 20 0.57 2.53 -8.46
N GLY A 21 0.70 2.18 -9.74
CA GLY A 21 1.75 2.75 -10.58
C GLY A 21 1.57 4.26 -10.70
N PRO A 22 2.63 5.01 -11.06
CA PRO A 22 2.59 6.48 -11.19
C PRO A 22 1.59 7.00 -12.25
N THR A 23 0.89 6.14 -12.98
CA THR A 23 0.03 6.51 -14.12
C THR A 23 -1.19 5.60 -14.31
N SER A 24 -1.85 5.14 -13.24
CA SER A 24 -3.13 4.44 -13.40
C SER A 24 -4.28 5.27 -12.90
N ASP A 25 -4.83 6.00 -13.87
CA ASP A 25 -6.24 6.28 -14.14
C ASP A 25 -7.19 6.09 -12.96
N GLU A 26 -7.89 7.18 -12.67
CA GLU A 26 -8.94 7.40 -11.67
C GLU A 26 -10.01 6.30 -11.72
N ALA A 27 -9.69 5.13 -11.15
CA ALA A 27 -10.69 4.13 -10.83
C ALA A 27 -11.56 4.75 -9.73
N THR A 28 -12.73 5.24 -10.14
CA THR A 28 -13.83 5.66 -9.28
C THR A 28 -14.11 4.54 -8.28
N VAL A 29 -13.43 4.60 -7.12
CA VAL A 29 -13.67 3.68 -6.02
C VAL A 29 -15.06 4.05 -5.51
N GLN A 30 -16.05 3.24 -5.87
CA GLN A 30 -17.41 3.36 -5.36
C GLN A 30 -17.32 3.46 -3.83
N MET A 31 -17.77 4.60 -3.32
CA MET A 31 -17.57 5.10 -1.96
C MET A 31 -18.39 4.30 -0.93
N SER A 32 -18.18 2.99 -0.86
CA SER A 32 -18.92 2.06 0.00
C SER A 32 -18.04 1.34 1.03
N ASP A 33 -16.72 1.39 0.92
CA ASP A 33 -15.78 0.78 1.86
C ASP A 33 -14.82 1.84 2.41
N MET A 34 -15.30 2.61 3.39
CA MET A 34 -14.65 3.81 3.94
C MET A 34 -13.38 3.58 4.77
N GLU A 35 -12.91 2.34 4.92
CA GLU A 35 -11.70 2.01 5.69
C GLU A 35 -10.91 0.91 4.99
N GLN A 36 -10.41 1.18 3.78
CA GLN A 36 -9.61 0.19 3.07
C GLN A 36 -8.19 0.12 3.65
N THR A 37 -7.94 -0.91 4.46
CA THR A 37 -6.58 -1.31 4.88
C THR A 37 -5.79 -1.82 3.69
N CYS A 38 -4.50 -1.52 3.65
CA CYS A 38 -3.58 -2.09 2.68
C CYS A 38 -2.98 -3.36 3.25
N PHE A 39 -2.82 -4.38 2.40
CA PHE A 39 -2.16 -5.62 2.77
C PHE A 39 -0.76 -5.63 2.18
N TRP A 40 0.26 -6.01 2.95
CA TRP A 40 1.59 -6.31 2.43
C TRP A 40 2.09 -7.59 3.10
N ASN A 41 2.34 -8.63 2.32
CA ASN A 41 2.77 -9.93 2.83
C ASN A 41 1.88 -10.49 3.96
N ASP A 42 0.56 -10.45 3.78
CA ASP A 42 -0.44 -10.87 4.77
C ASP A 42 -0.56 -9.94 6.00
N MET A 43 0.28 -8.91 6.11
CA MET A 43 0.16 -7.90 7.15
C MET A 43 -0.81 -6.80 6.75
N GLU A 44 -1.60 -6.35 7.71
CA GLU A 44 -2.58 -5.28 7.56
C GLU A 44 -1.98 -3.94 7.95
N TYR A 45 -2.18 -2.95 7.09
CA TYR A 45 -1.70 -1.59 7.25
C TYR A 45 -2.85 -0.62 7.11
N GLN A 46 -2.89 0.37 7.98
CA GLN A 46 -3.91 1.40 7.95
C GLN A 46 -3.52 2.50 6.96
N GLN A 47 -4.52 3.29 6.54
CA GLN A 47 -4.29 4.46 5.70
C GLN A 47 -3.28 5.42 6.34
N GLY A 48 -2.37 5.94 5.53
CA GLY A 48 -1.28 6.82 5.95
C GLY A 48 -0.07 6.08 6.52
N HIS A 49 -0.12 4.74 6.61
CA HIS A 49 1.05 3.97 7.00
C HIS A 49 2.05 3.86 5.86
N GLN A 50 3.32 4.04 6.18
CA GLN A 50 4.41 3.98 5.20
C GLN A 50 5.24 2.74 5.44
N LEU A 51 5.59 2.05 4.37
CA LEU A 51 6.52 0.93 4.40
C LEU A 51 7.63 1.13 3.38
N GLU A 52 8.77 0.47 3.61
CA GLU A 52 9.88 0.43 2.68
C GLU A 52 10.15 -1.03 2.32
N SER A 53 10.10 -1.33 1.02
CA SER A 53 10.37 -2.65 0.47
C SER A 53 11.34 -2.53 -0.69
N ASP A 54 12.44 -3.30 -0.63
CA ASP A 54 13.49 -3.32 -1.65
C ASP A 54 14.03 -1.92 -2.01
N GLY A 55 14.17 -1.06 -0.98
CA GLY A 55 14.64 0.32 -1.14
C GLY A 55 13.64 1.29 -1.79
N LYS A 56 12.38 0.87 -1.97
CA LYS A 56 11.27 1.72 -2.43
C LYS A 56 10.28 1.93 -1.30
N LYS A 57 9.82 3.17 -1.14
CA LYS A 57 8.83 3.50 -0.12
C LYS A 57 7.44 3.54 -0.71
N TYR A 58 6.47 3.09 0.07
CA TYR A 58 5.06 3.07 -0.30
C TYR A 58 4.22 3.55 0.86
N GLU A 59 3.20 4.34 0.57
CA GLU A 59 2.20 4.80 1.51
C GLU A 59 0.87 4.11 1.24
N CYS A 60 0.23 3.61 2.29
CA CYS A 60 -1.11 3.04 2.19
C CYS A 60 -2.13 4.16 1.98
N SER A 61 -2.80 4.16 0.82
CA SER A 61 -3.84 5.12 0.49
C SER A 61 -5.01 4.42 -0.18
N PHE A 62 -6.19 4.52 0.42
CA PHE A 62 -7.43 3.91 -0.09
C PHE A 62 -7.29 2.42 -0.45
N GLY A 63 -6.66 1.62 0.43
CA GLY A 63 -6.47 0.18 0.22
C GLY A 63 -5.39 -0.20 -0.79
N LYS A 64 -4.66 0.77 -1.32
CA LYS A 64 -3.62 0.60 -2.33
C LYS A 64 -2.29 1.18 -1.86
N TRP A 65 -1.20 0.65 -2.39
CA TRP A 65 0.15 1.13 -2.10
C TRP A 65 0.56 2.20 -3.10
N VAL A 66 0.79 3.42 -2.63
CA VAL A 66 1.23 4.54 -3.45
C VAL A 66 2.73 4.71 -3.26
N PRO A 67 3.57 4.57 -4.31
CA PRO A 67 5.00 4.81 -4.17
C PRO A 67 5.25 6.27 -3.81
N ILE A 68 6.03 6.49 -2.76
CA ILE A 68 6.48 7.81 -2.31
C ILE A 68 8.00 7.90 -2.49
N ASP A 69 8.49 9.08 -2.87
CA ASP A 69 9.92 9.36 -3.08
C ASP A 69 10.65 9.61 -1.74
#